data_AF-A0A7W1Z0F2-F1
#
_entry.id   AF-A0A7W1Z0F2-F1
#
_cell.length_a   1.000
_cell.length_b   1.000
_cell.length_c   1.000
_cell.angle_alpha   90.00
_cell.angle_beta   90.00
_cell.angle_gamma   90.00
#
_symmetry.space_group_name_H-M   'P 1'
#
loop_
_entity.id
_entity.type
_entity.pdbx_description
1 polymer ?
#
loop_
_entity_poly.entity_id
_entity_poly.type
_entity_poly.pdbx_seq_one_letter_code
_entity_poly.pdbx_strand_id
1 'polypeptide(L)'
;MSGKPSAVIDTRVIYCGDNLEQLRKLPEACVDLIYIDPPFNSNRNYEVFWGETKEKRSFEDRHESTRAYIDYMRPRCEQLARVLKKTGSFYYHCDWHASHYVKVMLDGIFGENNFINEIVWKRSTSHNDAKQGSKHFGRLHDVLFLYCGGSNEYTWNTQYVPLDESYIASHYTNTDADGRRFRWDNLTGPGGAAKGNPLYEVLGVKKHWRYTNKKMEQLVADGIVAIPPKGSVPALKRYLDASKGLPVGSVWDDIFPVNSQAKEALGYPTQKPLPLLERVLLTSSNENDIVLDAFCGCGTAIVAAQKLKRQWIGIDISPTACRVMAKRLKDKKVCALPENEDLWAIGRGFIVRDLPWTEKKLRELPPFEFENWAVIALGGRKNKAQVGDKGIDGRIFPVSALDNVRVAEASELALEERFYAMQVKQKDKAGRPDIDAFETAMRRAKCEKGFFVSFDYSSDALREIDRFFREEHRIIVPLTVGEILDEEIAKKLA
;
A
#
# COMPACT_ATOMS: atom_id res chain seq x y z
N MET A 1 -2.67 13.70 20.25
CA MET A 1 -3.54 14.79 19.75
C MET A 1 -3.74 14.54 18.28
N SER A 2 -4.98 14.27 17.86
CA SER A 2 -5.36 13.99 16.48
C SER A 2 -5.48 15.31 15.69
N GLY A 3 -5.23 15.24 14.38
CA GLY A 3 -5.32 16.41 13.49
C GLY A 3 -6.71 17.06 13.48
N LYS A 4 -6.77 18.36 13.15
CA LYS A 4 -8.01 19.13 13.10
C LYS A 4 -8.93 18.62 11.96
N PRO A 5 -10.24 18.45 12.18
CA PRO A 5 -11.18 18.12 11.10
C PRO A 5 -11.13 19.17 9.98
N SER A 6 -11.33 18.74 8.75
CA SER A 6 -11.48 19.66 7.61
C SER A 6 -12.83 20.37 7.71
N ALA A 7 -12.86 21.66 7.38
CA ALA A 7 -14.10 22.44 7.32
C ALA A 7 -14.88 22.24 6.01
N VAL A 8 -14.29 21.55 5.03
CA VAL A 8 -14.78 21.49 3.64
C VAL A 8 -15.29 20.11 3.25
N ILE A 9 -14.76 19.06 3.87
CA ILE A 9 -15.06 17.66 3.53
C ILE A 9 -14.84 16.77 4.74
N ASP A 10 -15.66 15.73 4.87
CA ASP A 10 -15.47 14.66 5.84
C ASP A 10 -14.16 13.89 5.58
N THR A 11 -13.29 13.85 6.59
CA THR A 11 -12.01 13.12 6.55
C THR A 11 -11.98 11.99 7.57
N ARG A 12 -11.02 11.07 7.42
CA ARG A 12 -10.95 9.79 8.13
C ARG A 12 -12.16 8.92 7.84
N VAL A 13 -12.47 8.84 6.56
CA VAL A 13 -13.59 8.07 6.01
C VAL A 13 -13.05 7.05 5.03
N ILE A 14 -13.57 5.83 5.16
CA ILE A 14 -13.41 4.77 4.17
C ILE A 14 -14.73 4.67 3.41
N TYR A 15 -14.72 4.92 2.10
CA TYR A 15 -15.88 4.69 1.25
C TYR A 15 -15.77 3.33 0.56
N CYS A 16 -16.75 2.46 0.77
CA CYS A 16 -16.88 1.24 -0.01
C CYS A 16 -17.72 1.53 -1.27
N GLY A 17 -17.15 1.33 -2.45
CA GLY A 17 -17.87 1.51 -3.70
C GLY A 17 -16.97 1.84 -4.89
N ASP A 18 -17.58 2.02 -6.06
CA ASP A 18 -16.82 2.43 -7.24
C ASP A 18 -16.22 3.83 -7.02
N ASN A 19 -14.91 3.93 -7.24
CA ASN A 19 -14.18 5.15 -6.95
C ASN A 19 -14.56 6.31 -7.86
N LEU A 20 -14.99 6.10 -9.11
CA LEU A 20 -15.44 7.18 -9.97
C LEU A 20 -16.69 7.84 -9.39
N GLU A 21 -17.65 7.04 -8.92
CA GLU A 21 -18.87 7.55 -8.31
C GLU A 21 -18.60 8.27 -6.99
N GLN A 22 -17.70 7.76 -6.15
CA GLN A 22 -17.33 8.43 -4.90
C GLN A 22 -16.55 9.73 -5.14
N LEU A 23 -15.63 9.74 -6.12
CA LEU A 23 -14.86 10.93 -6.48
C LEU A 23 -15.76 12.07 -6.98
N ARG A 24 -16.84 11.77 -7.72
CA ARG A 24 -17.81 12.78 -8.18
C ARG A 24 -18.50 13.52 -7.03
N LYS A 25 -18.65 12.88 -5.87
CA LYS A 25 -19.27 13.49 -4.67
C LYS A 25 -18.33 14.45 -3.94
N LEU A 26 -17.01 14.35 -4.18
CA LEU A 26 -16.04 15.19 -3.48
C LEU A 26 -15.98 16.60 -4.10
N PRO A 27 -15.82 17.66 -3.28
CA PRO A 27 -15.61 19.02 -3.79
C PRO A 27 -14.35 19.12 -4.65
N GLU A 28 -14.29 20.11 -5.53
CA GLU A 28 -13.07 20.42 -6.27
C GLU A 28 -11.98 20.96 -5.34
N ALA A 29 -10.71 20.77 -5.72
CA ALA A 29 -9.54 21.31 -5.02
C ALA A 29 -9.57 21.12 -3.49
N CYS A 30 -10.02 19.96 -3.01
CA CYS A 30 -10.15 19.66 -1.58
C CYS A 30 -9.00 18.81 -1.02
N VAL A 31 -8.17 18.20 -1.86
CA VAL A 31 -7.11 17.25 -1.46
C VAL A 31 -5.71 17.83 -1.70
N ASP A 32 -4.79 17.61 -0.76
CA ASP A 32 -3.41 18.08 -0.81
C ASP A 32 -2.46 17.06 -1.46
N LEU A 33 -2.69 15.77 -1.23
CA LEU A 33 -1.90 14.69 -1.83
C LEU A 33 -2.79 13.55 -2.27
N ILE A 34 -2.57 13.07 -3.50
CA ILE A 34 -3.21 11.87 -4.02
C ILE A 34 -2.13 10.84 -4.33
N TYR A 35 -2.29 9.64 -3.78
CA TYR A 35 -1.54 8.47 -4.19
C TYR A 35 -2.53 7.41 -4.67
N ILE A 36 -2.28 6.82 -5.84
CA ILE A 36 -3.07 5.69 -6.32
C ILE A 36 -2.17 4.54 -6.78
N ASP A 37 -2.62 3.33 -6.48
CA ASP A 37 -2.04 2.06 -6.91
C ASP A 37 -3.13 1.24 -7.63
N PRO A 38 -3.56 1.68 -8.84
CA PRO A 38 -4.60 0.99 -9.59
C PRO A 38 -4.12 -0.38 -10.08
N PRO A 39 -5.01 -1.23 -10.61
CA PRO A 39 -4.60 -2.43 -11.35
C PRO A 39 -3.58 -2.07 -12.45
N PHE A 40 -2.58 -2.93 -12.71
CA PHE A 40 -1.46 -2.61 -13.62
C PHE A 40 -1.71 -3.03 -15.08
N ASN A 41 -2.87 -3.63 -15.37
CA ASN A 41 -3.17 -4.30 -16.62
C ASN A 41 -2.13 -5.39 -16.97
N SER A 42 -1.61 -6.08 -15.94
CA SER A 42 -0.56 -7.09 -16.07
C SER A 42 -1.08 -8.44 -16.56
N ASN A 43 -2.41 -8.57 -16.76
CA ASN A 43 -3.12 -9.79 -17.13
C ASN A 43 -2.87 -10.93 -16.12
N ARG A 44 -2.75 -10.57 -14.83
CA ARG A 44 -2.47 -11.48 -13.71
C ARG A 44 -3.68 -11.65 -12.81
N ASN A 45 -3.77 -12.82 -12.19
CA ASN A 45 -4.66 -13.07 -11.06
C ASN A 45 -3.87 -12.89 -9.77
N TYR A 46 -4.20 -11.88 -8.96
CA TYR A 46 -3.51 -11.63 -7.69
C TYR A 46 -4.18 -12.38 -6.54
N GLU A 47 -3.42 -13.18 -5.79
CA GLU A 47 -3.89 -14.14 -4.78
C GLU A 47 -3.73 -13.66 -3.32
N VAL A 48 -4.80 -13.24 -2.63
CA VAL A 48 -4.76 -12.71 -1.24
C VAL A 48 -4.72 -13.81 -0.19
N PHE A 49 -3.76 -13.74 0.74
CA PHE A 49 -3.65 -14.57 1.95
C PHE A 49 -4.09 -13.79 3.20
N TRP A 50 -4.80 -14.42 4.16
CA TRP A 50 -5.24 -13.76 5.41
C TRP A 50 -5.13 -14.67 6.64
N GLY A 51 -4.34 -14.27 7.65
CA GLY A 51 -4.26 -14.95 8.95
C GLY A 51 -3.37 -16.20 9.02
N GLU A 52 -3.37 -16.91 10.17
CA GLU A 52 -2.70 -18.22 10.37
C GLU A 52 -3.28 -19.35 9.49
N THR A 53 -4.29 -19.03 8.68
CA THR A 53 -4.85 -19.86 7.63
C THR A 53 -4.59 -19.18 6.27
N LYS A 54 -3.55 -19.64 5.55
CA LYS A 54 -3.07 -19.18 4.24
C LYS A 54 -4.14 -19.33 3.13
N GLU A 55 -5.17 -18.52 3.17
CA GLU A 55 -6.21 -18.44 2.13
C GLU A 55 -5.73 -17.80 0.83
N LYS A 56 -6.51 -17.88 -0.27
CA LYS A 56 -6.12 -17.34 -1.59
C LYS A 56 -7.35 -16.72 -2.23
N ARG A 57 -7.35 -15.42 -2.46
CA ARG A 57 -8.43 -14.73 -3.20
C ARG A 57 -7.89 -14.07 -4.46
N SER A 58 -8.52 -14.26 -5.62
CA SER A 58 -8.09 -13.65 -6.89
C SER A 58 -8.74 -12.28 -7.11
N PHE A 59 -7.94 -11.23 -7.32
CA PHE A 59 -8.38 -10.03 -8.06
C PHE A 59 -7.94 -10.17 -9.52
N GLU A 60 -8.84 -9.89 -10.47
CA GLU A 60 -8.51 -9.92 -11.91
C GLU A 60 -7.91 -8.59 -12.34
N ASP A 61 -6.59 -8.55 -12.55
CA ASP A 61 -5.91 -7.43 -13.19
C ASP A 61 -5.90 -7.64 -14.72
N ARG A 62 -7.11 -7.63 -15.31
CA ARG A 62 -7.33 -7.97 -16.72
C ARG A 62 -8.31 -7.02 -17.38
N HIS A 63 -7.80 -6.29 -18.37
CA HIS A 63 -8.62 -5.57 -19.33
C HIS A 63 -8.48 -6.24 -20.70
N GLU A 64 -9.51 -6.09 -21.54
CA GLU A 64 -9.51 -6.64 -22.90
C GLU A 64 -8.30 -6.16 -23.72
N SER A 65 -7.88 -4.92 -23.47
CA SER A 65 -6.71 -4.30 -24.10
C SER A 65 -6.18 -3.15 -23.23
N THR A 66 -4.97 -2.68 -23.54
CA THR A 66 -4.44 -1.43 -22.96
C THR A 66 -5.37 -0.25 -23.20
N ARG A 67 -6.07 -0.20 -24.36
CA ARG A 67 -7.08 0.82 -24.63
C ARG A 67 -8.24 0.76 -23.64
N ALA A 68 -8.78 -0.44 -23.38
CA ALA A 68 -9.86 -0.62 -22.42
C ALA A 68 -9.44 -0.23 -20.99
N TYR A 69 -8.17 -0.48 -20.62
CA TYR A 69 -7.61 0.00 -19.35
C TYR A 69 -7.55 1.53 -19.29
N ILE A 70 -7.08 2.19 -20.35
CA ILE A 70 -7.02 3.66 -20.41
C ILE A 70 -8.43 4.27 -20.39
N ASP A 71 -9.39 3.68 -21.11
CA ASP A 71 -10.79 4.12 -21.10
C ASP A 71 -11.43 3.96 -19.70
N TYR A 72 -11.01 2.93 -18.95
CA TYR A 72 -11.38 2.76 -17.54
C TYR A 72 -10.72 3.80 -16.61
N MET A 73 -9.43 4.08 -16.78
CA MET A 73 -8.67 4.97 -15.89
C MET A 73 -8.88 6.45 -16.16
N ARG A 74 -9.15 6.86 -17.41
CA ARG A 74 -9.30 8.27 -17.81
C ARG A 74 -10.34 9.04 -16.99
N PRO A 75 -11.61 8.64 -16.93
CA PRO A 75 -12.61 9.41 -16.17
C PRO A 75 -12.29 9.47 -14.67
N ARG A 76 -11.58 8.47 -14.13
CA ARG A 76 -11.11 8.46 -12.74
C ARG A 76 -9.99 9.49 -12.54
N CYS A 77 -9.00 9.50 -13.43
CA CYS A 77 -7.90 10.47 -13.38
C CYS A 77 -8.38 11.91 -13.58
N GLU A 78 -9.39 12.14 -14.42
CA GLU A 78 -10.03 13.46 -14.57
C GLU A 78 -10.66 13.94 -13.25
N GLN A 79 -11.36 13.04 -12.53
CA GLN A 79 -11.90 13.39 -11.22
C GLN A 79 -10.81 13.56 -10.17
N LEU A 80 -9.74 12.75 -10.20
CA LEU A 80 -8.58 12.92 -9.31
C LEU A 80 -7.90 14.27 -9.53
N ALA A 81 -7.73 14.70 -10.78
CA ALA A 81 -7.21 16.03 -11.11
C ALA A 81 -8.14 17.15 -10.62
N ARG A 82 -9.46 16.97 -10.72
CA ARG A 82 -10.46 17.95 -10.24
C ARG A 82 -10.41 18.15 -8.72
N VAL A 83 -10.26 17.07 -7.95
CA VAL A 83 -10.27 17.16 -6.47
C VAL A 83 -8.92 17.58 -5.90
N LEU A 84 -7.83 17.50 -6.67
CA LEU A 84 -6.50 17.93 -6.26
C LEU A 84 -6.38 19.46 -6.23
N LYS A 85 -5.82 19.99 -5.14
CA LYS A 85 -5.45 21.42 -5.04
C LYS A 85 -4.35 21.77 -6.04
N LYS A 86 -4.29 23.04 -6.47
CA LYS A 86 -3.22 23.52 -7.35
C LYS A 86 -1.81 23.36 -6.75
N THR A 87 -1.69 23.46 -5.43
CA THR A 87 -0.44 23.23 -4.67
C THR A 87 -0.23 21.76 -4.28
N GLY A 88 -1.15 20.88 -4.66
CA GLY A 88 -1.11 19.47 -4.31
C GLY A 88 -0.19 18.64 -5.21
N SER A 89 0.08 17.41 -4.78
CA SER A 89 0.87 16.43 -5.52
C SER A 89 0.06 15.18 -5.87
N PHE A 90 0.25 14.66 -7.08
CA PHE A 90 -0.38 13.43 -7.56
C PHE A 90 0.68 12.37 -7.89
N TYR A 91 0.50 11.18 -7.31
CA TYR A 91 1.34 10.01 -7.54
C TYR A 91 0.53 8.88 -8.18
N TYR A 92 0.98 8.41 -9.35
CA TYR A 92 0.43 7.22 -10.01
C TYR A 92 1.45 6.08 -9.98
N HIS A 93 1.15 5.00 -9.27
CA HIS A 93 1.98 3.80 -9.25
C HIS A 93 1.59 2.84 -10.39
N CYS A 94 2.54 2.40 -11.21
CA CYS A 94 2.32 1.36 -12.21
C CYS A 94 3.58 0.54 -12.53
N ASP A 95 3.39 -0.56 -13.25
CA ASP A 95 4.50 -1.29 -13.88
C ASP A 95 4.65 -0.94 -15.37
N TRP A 96 5.57 -1.63 -16.04
CA TRP A 96 5.93 -1.41 -17.43
C TRP A 96 4.84 -1.74 -18.46
N HIS A 97 3.74 -2.45 -18.12
CA HIS A 97 2.77 -2.91 -19.11
C HIS A 97 1.98 -1.75 -19.75
N ALA A 98 1.56 -0.77 -18.94
CA ALA A 98 0.73 0.34 -19.38
C ALA A 98 1.33 1.73 -19.08
N SER A 99 2.50 1.81 -18.42
CA SER A 99 3.07 3.07 -17.91
C SER A 99 3.13 4.20 -18.94
N HIS A 100 3.60 3.94 -20.16
CA HIS A 100 3.72 4.97 -21.20
C HIS A 100 2.37 5.49 -21.69
N TYR A 101 1.37 4.62 -21.80
CA TYR A 101 0.01 5.02 -22.18
C TYR A 101 -0.67 5.82 -21.07
N VAL A 102 -0.43 5.43 -19.81
CA VAL A 102 -0.85 6.18 -18.64
C VAL A 102 -0.19 7.55 -18.62
N LYS A 103 1.13 7.65 -18.86
CA LYS A 103 1.87 8.91 -18.91
C LYS A 103 1.26 9.90 -19.92
N VAL A 104 1.01 9.44 -21.15
CA VAL A 104 0.37 10.26 -22.19
C VAL A 104 -1.04 10.69 -21.79
N MET A 105 -1.82 9.79 -21.19
CA MET A 105 -3.15 10.13 -20.67
C MET A 105 -3.05 11.21 -19.56
N LEU A 106 -2.13 11.06 -18.62
CA LEU A 106 -1.94 12.00 -17.52
C LEU A 106 -1.42 13.36 -17.99
N ASP A 107 -0.55 13.41 -19.00
CA ASP A 107 -0.12 14.66 -19.64
C ASP A 107 -1.29 15.44 -20.23
N GLY A 108 -2.25 14.74 -20.85
CA GLY A 108 -3.47 15.37 -21.36
C GLY A 108 -4.41 15.88 -20.26
N ILE A 109 -4.33 15.36 -19.03
CA ILE A 109 -5.21 15.72 -17.91
C ILE A 109 -4.59 16.80 -17.02
N PHE A 110 -3.35 16.57 -16.59
CA PHE A 110 -2.62 17.45 -15.69
C PHE A 110 -1.80 18.53 -16.43
N GLY A 111 -1.46 18.31 -17.70
CA GLY A 111 -0.57 19.15 -18.49
C GLY A 111 0.89 18.72 -18.38
N GLU A 112 1.59 18.68 -19.52
CA GLU A 112 2.99 18.24 -19.63
C GLU A 112 3.95 19.04 -18.73
N ASN A 113 3.71 20.35 -18.59
CA ASN A 113 4.54 21.24 -17.75
C ASN A 113 4.37 20.99 -16.24
N ASN A 114 3.34 20.23 -15.85
CA ASN A 114 3.08 19.87 -14.46
C ASN A 114 3.63 18.50 -14.10
N PHE A 115 4.21 17.77 -15.07
CA PHE A 115 4.97 16.56 -14.79
C PHE A 115 6.30 16.93 -14.12
N ILE A 116 6.53 16.40 -12.93
CA ILE A 116 7.73 16.72 -12.14
C ILE A 116 8.82 15.69 -12.37
N ASN A 117 8.49 14.40 -12.20
CA ASN A 117 9.48 13.34 -12.32
C ASN A 117 8.88 11.94 -12.49
N GLU A 118 9.67 11.04 -13.06
CA GLU A 118 9.46 9.58 -13.00
C GLU A 118 10.34 9.01 -11.89
N ILE A 119 9.72 8.36 -10.91
CA ILE A 119 10.42 7.72 -9.80
C ILE A 119 10.46 6.22 -10.06
N VAL A 120 11.65 5.64 -10.04
CA VAL A 120 11.89 4.20 -10.21
C VAL A 120 12.04 3.56 -8.85
N TRP A 121 11.11 2.69 -8.47
CA TRP A 121 11.18 1.92 -7.24
C TRP A 121 11.64 0.49 -7.52
N LYS A 122 12.84 0.13 -7.08
CA LYS A 122 13.42 -1.21 -7.23
C LYS A 122 12.79 -2.17 -6.23
N ARG A 123 11.68 -2.79 -6.62
CA ARG A 123 10.93 -3.76 -5.81
C ARG A 123 11.55 -5.16 -5.74
N SER A 124 12.62 -5.46 -6.47
CA SER A 124 13.23 -6.78 -6.38
C SER A 124 14.71 -6.82 -6.77
N THR A 125 15.40 -7.86 -6.34
CA THR A 125 16.78 -8.16 -6.70
C THR A 125 16.85 -8.93 -8.01
N SER A 126 18.00 -8.92 -8.68
CA SER A 126 18.22 -9.70 -9.90
C SER A 126 17.94 -11.19 -9.68
N HIS A 127 17.09 -11.78 -10.52
CA HIS A 127 16.82 -13.21 -10.53
C HIS A 127 17.54 -13.89 -11.71
N ASN A 128 17.77 -15.19 -11.59
CA ASN A 128 18.47 -15.98 -12.62
C ASN A 128 17.52 -16.44 -13.75
N ASP A 129 16.67 -15.53 -14.22
CA ASP A 129 15.64 -15.78 -15.24
C ASP A 129 16.28 -16.24 -16.57
N ALA A 130 17.53 -15.84 -16.82
CA ALA A 130 18.32 -16.27 -17.96
C ALA A 130 18.53 -17.81 -17.99
N LYS A 131 18.71 -18.45 -16.83
CA LYS A 131 18.80 -19.93 -16.74
C LYS A 131 17.46 -20.62 -17.00
N GLN A 132 16.34 -19.90 -16.87
CA GLN A 132 14.99 -20.37 -17.16
C GLN A 132 14.55 -20.04 -18.61
N GLY A 133 15.48 -19.57 -19.45
CA GLY A 133 15.23 -19.30 -20.87
C GLY A 133 14.61 -17.93 -21.17
N SER A 134 14.55 -17.01 -20.20
CA SER A 134 14.04 -15.66 -20.44
C SER A 134 14.92 -14.89 -21.43
N LYS A 135 14.30 -14.33 -22.47
CA LYS A 135 14.94 -13.47 -23.48
C LYS A 135 14.70 -11.98 -23.22
N HIS A 136 14.87 -11.56 -21.97
CA HIS A 136 14.71 -10.16 -21.56
C HIS A 136 15.51 -9.87 -20.29
N PHE A 137 15.75 -8.59 -19.98
CA PHE A 137 16.32 -8.17 -18.70
C PHE A 137 15.35 -8.44 -17.54
N GLY A 138 15.89 -8.59 -16.33
CA GLY A 138 15.08 -8.76 -15.12
C GLY A 138 14.17 -7.56 -14.89
N ARG A 139 12.89 -7.81 -14.64
CA ARG A 139 11.87 -6.78 -14.38
C ARG A 139 11.82 -6.47 -12.89
N LEU A 140 12.75 -5.61 -12.46
CA LEU A 140 13.06 -5.39 -11.05
C LEU A 140 12.37 -4.20 -10.41
N HIS A 141 11.74 -3.33 -11.21
CA HIS A 141 11.19 -2.07 -10.72
C HIS A 141 9.76 -1.84 -11.19
N ASP A 142 9.07 -1.04 -10.40
CA ASP A 142 7.83 -0.35 -10.77
C ASP A 142 8.14 1.17 -10.83
N VAL A 143 7.23 1.95 -11.41
CA VAL A 143 7.37 3.40 -11.56
C VAL A 143 6.26 4.14 -10.84
N LEU A 144 6.61 5.31 -10.30
CA LEU A 144 5.67 6.29 -9.77
C LEU A 144 5.80 7.58 -10.59
N PHE A 145 4.72 7.99 -11.26
CA PHE A 145 4.67 9.30 -11.90
C PHE A 145 4.26 10.36 -10.90
N LEU A 146 5.04 11.43 -10.82
CA LEU A 146 4.75 12.60 -9.98
C LEU A 146 4.30 13.79 -10.84
N TYR A 147 3.12 14.31 -10.55
CA TYR A 147 2.60 15.56 -11.07
C TYR A 147 2.31 16.57 -9.95
N CYS A 148 2.46 17.85 -10.21
CA CYS A 148 1.88 18.90 -9.37
C CYS A 148 0.47 19.27 -9.86
N GLY A 149 -0.35 19.85 -8.99
CA GLY A 149 -1.71 20.29 -9.32
C GLY A 149 -1.80 21.52 -10.24
N GLY A 150 -0.67 22.10 -10.64
CA GLY A 150 -0.61 23.26 -11.54
C GLY A 150 -0.06 24.55 -10.94
N SER A 151 0.44 24.52 -9.70
CA SER A 151 1.23 25.61 -9.10
C SER A 151 2.70 25.21 -9.01
N ASN A 152 3.60 26.19 -9.14
CA ASN A 152 5.03 26.03 -8.84
C ASN A 152 5.33 26.09 -7.33
N GLU A 153 4.33 26.39 -6.50
CA GLU A 153 4.42 26.45 -5.03
C GLU A 153 3.86 25.18 -4.37
N TYR A 154 3.98 24.04 -5.03
CA TYR A 154 3.54 22.77 -4.46
C TYR A 154 4.40 22.37 -3.25
N THR A 155 3.80 21.63 -2.32
CA THR A 155 4.49 21.17 -1.10
C THR A 155 5.67 20.27 -1.47
N TRP A 156 6.87 20.63 -1.00
CA TRP A 156 8.09 19.84 -1.19
C TRP A 156 9.00 19.89 0.04
N ASN A 157 9.13 18.75 0.71
CA ASN A 157 9.99 18.55 1.87
C ASN A 157 11.16 17.64 1.48
N THR A 158 12.33 18.22 1.21
CA THR A 158 13.52 17.45 0.82
C THR A 158 13.91 16.44 1.90
N GLN A 159 13.86 15.16 1.54
CA GLN A 159 14.34 14.07 2.37
C GLN A 159 15.79 13.75 2.06
N TYR A 160 16.49 13.21 3.06
CA TYR A 160 17.89 12.84 2.96
C TYR A 160 18.10 11.41 3.43
N VAL A 161 19.03 10.70 2.78
CA VAL A 161 19.55 9.40 3.19
C VAL A 161 20.95 9.56 3.77
N PRO A 162 21.36 8.70 4.71
CA PRO A 162 22.72 8.70 5.24
C PRO A 162 23.78 8.61 4.13
N LEU A 163 24.95 9.20 4.37
CA LEU A 163 26.10 9.02 3.49
C LEU A 163 26.67 7.60 3.70
N ASP A 164 26.99 6.91 2.61
CA ASP A 164 27.67 5.62 2.68
C ASP A 164 29.03 5.73 3.36
N GLU A 165 29.42 4.70 4.12
CA GLU A 165 30.71 4.68 4.83
C GLU A 165 31.90 4.81 3.88
N SER A 166 31.82 4.20 2.69
CA SER A 166 32.84 4.31 1.66
C SER A 166 32.96 5.74 1.11
N TYR A 167 31.83 6.45 0.98
CA TYR A 167 31.81 7.85 0.59
C TYR A 167 32.42 8.73 1.68
N ILE A 168 32.06 8.48 2.93
CA ILE A 168 32.62 9.16 4.10
C ILE A 168 34.14 8.97 4.15
N ALA A 169 34.61 7.73 4.01
CA ALA A 169 36.03 7.38 4.04
C ALA A 169 36.83 8.05 2.91
N SER A 170 36.27 8.12 1.70
CA SER A 170 36.95 8.69 0.52
C SER A 170 36.91 10.22 0.45
N HIS A 171 35.85 10.86 0.95
CA HIS A 171 35.66 12.30 0.78
C HIS A 171 35.93 13.12 2.05
N TYR A 172 35.55 12.62 3.23
CA TYR A 172 35.73 13.34 4.51
C TYR A 172 37.05 12.93 5.17
N THR A 173 38.14 13.18 4.46
CA THR A 173 39.51 12.75 4.81
C THR A 173 40.29 13.79 5.63
N ASN A 174 39.76 15.00 5.79
CA ASN A 174 40.41 16.07 6.53
C ASN A 174 39.81 16.18 7.93
N THR A 175 40.61 16.66 8.88
CA THR A 175 40.20 16.89 10.27
C THR A 175 40.67 18.28 10.69
N ASP A 176 39.82 19.02 11.41
CA ASP A 176 40.20 20.31 11.99
C ASP A 176 40.90 20.15 13.36
N ALA A 177 41.21 21.26 14.03
CA ALA A 177 41.89 21.24 15.34
C ALA A 177 41.03 20.59 16.44
N ASP A 178 39.70 20.60 16.29
CA ASP A 178 38.74 20.05 17.24
C ASP A 178 38.40 18.57 16.96
N GLY A 179 39.07 17.96 15.98
CA GLY A 179 38.83 16.55 15.61
C GLY A 179 37.64 16.34 14.67
N ARG A 180 37.03 17.41 14.12
CA ARG A 180 35.85 17.31 13.26
C ARG A 180 36.27 16.98 11.83
N ARG A 181 35.63 15.95 11.26
CA ARG A 181 35.89 15.52 9.89
C ARG A 181 35.21 16.43 8.88
N PHE A 182 35.94 16.82 7.84
CA PHE A 182 35.41 17.64 6.76
C PHE A 182 35.99 17.25 5.39
N ARG A 183 35.32 17.74 4.35
CA ARG A 183 35.82 17.74 2.97
C ARG A 183 35.91 19.16 2.43
N TRP A 184 36.82 19.38 1.49
CA TRP A 184 36.86 20.61 0.71
C TRP A 184 35.77 20.57 -0.36
N ASP A 185 35.01 21.64 -0.48
CA ASP A 185 33.95 21.81 -1.47
C ASP A 185 34.13 23.11 -2.24
N ASN A 186 33.64 23.13 -3.46
CA ASN A 186 33.79 24.26 -4.36
C ASN A 186 32.96 25.46 -3.88
N LEU A 187 33.62 26.60 -3.73
CA LEU A 187 33.07 27.87 -3.27
C LEU A 187 32.65 28.79 -4.43
N THR A 188 33.02 28.47 -5.67
CA THR A 188 32.71 29.31 -6.83
C THR A 188 31.22 29.34 -7.14
N GLY A 189 30.77 30.49 -7.65
CA GLY A 189 29.40 30.67 -8.12
C GLY A 189 29.22 29.98 -9.48
N PRO A 190 28.41 28.90 -9.58
CA PRO A 190 28.21 28.22 -10.86
C PRO A 190 27.56 29.18 -11.87
N GLY A 191 28.08 29.21 -13.10
CA GLY A 191 27.60 30.11 -14.16
C GLY A 191 28.12 31.56 -14.09
N GLY A 192 28.93 31.92 -13.09
CA GLY A 192 29.60 33.22 -13.01
C GLY A 192 28.64 34.41 -13.08
N ALA A 193 29.05 35.47 -13.78
CA ALA A 193 28.26 36.70 -13.96
C ALA A 193 26.89 36.46 -14.61
N ALA A 194 26.76 35.49 -15.51
CA ALA A 194 25.51 35.20 -16.22
C ALA A 194 24.38 34.75 -15.28
N LYS A 195 24.73 34.24 -14.08
CA LYS A 195 23.77 33.89 -13.03
C LYS A 195 23.73 34.90 -11.88
N GLY A 196 24.28 36.10 -12.08
CA GLY A 196 24.28 37.18 -11.09
C GLY A 196 25.19 36.93 -9.88
N ASN A 197 26.16 36.02 -9.97
CA ASN A 197 27.07 35.76 -8.86
C ASN A 197 27.98 36.99 -8.62
N PRO A 198 28.20 37.44 -7.37
CA PRO A 198 29.02 38.60 -7.06
C PRO A 198 30.52 38.37 -7.36
N LEU A 199 31.16 39.39 -7.95
CA LEU A 199 32.61 39.42 -8.23
C LEU A 199 33.34 40.25 -7.17
N TYR A 200 34.21 39.61 -6.39
CA TYR A 200 35.06 40.28 -5.40
C TYR A 200 36.27 39.42 -5.04
N GLU A 201 37.20 39.97 -4.27
CA GLU A 201 38.42 39.30 -3.85
C GLU A 201 38.26 38.70 -2.45
N VAL A 202 38.73 37.46 -2.29
CA VAL A 202 38.71 36.71 -1.02
C VAL A 202 40.04 35.98 -0.89
N LEU A 203 40.77 36.21 0.21
CA LEU A 203 42.07 35.58 0.47
C LEU A 203 43.05 35.69 -0.72
N GLY A 204 43.10 36.87 -1.37
CA GLY A 204 43.96 37.14 -2.51
C GLY A 204 43.48 36.59 -3.86
N VAL A 205 42.27 36.03 -3.92
CA VAL A 205 41.71 35.46 -5.17
C VAL A 205 40.43 36.19 -5.57
N LYS A 206 40.43 36.77 -6.77
CA LYS A 206 39.26 37.46 -7.35
C LYS A 206 38.50 36.55 -8.31
N LYS A 207 37.27 36.18 -7.95
CA LYS A 207 36.37 35.32 -8.74
C LYS A 207 34.90 35.69 -8.51
N HIS A 208 34.03 35.10 -9.33
CA HIS A 208 32.59 35.09 -9.06
C HIS A 208 32.28 34.05 -7.99
N TRP A 209 31.83 34.51 -6.84
CA TRP A 209 31.61 33.68 -5.66
C TRP A 209 30.14 33.34 -5.47
N ARG A 210 29.86 32.21 -4.82
CA ARG A 210 28.49 31.78 -4.52
C ARG A 210 27.80 32.66 -3.48
N TYR A 211 28.57 33.24 -2.55
CA TYR A 211 28.04 34.02 -1.44
C TYR A 211 28.28 35.52 -1.64
N THR A 212 27.51 36.35 -0.95
CA THR A 212 27.76 37.79 -0.85
C THR A 212 29.05 38.07 -0.10
N ASN A 213 29.68 39.24 -0.33
CA ASN A 213 30.94 39.60 0.34
C ASN A 213 30.81 39.49 1.88
N LYS A 214 29.76 40.10 2.46
CA LYS A 214 29.46 40.03 3.89
C LYS A 214 29.39 38.60 4.44
N LYS A 215 28.69 37.69 3.72
CA LYS A 215 28.60 36.29 4.16
C LYS A 215 29.95 35.58 4.03
N MET A 216 30.75 35.93 3.04
CA MET A 216 32.07 35.35 2.82
C MET A 216 33.07 35.76 3.88
N GLU A 217 33.11 37.04 4.25
CA GLU A 217 33.92 37.56 5.36
C GLU A 217 33.61 36.80 6.65
N GLN A 218 32.33 36.58 6.95
CA GLN A 218 31.91 35.79 8.10
C GLN A 218 32.41 34.33 8.00
N LEU A 219 32.26 33.68 6.85
CA LEU A 219 32.70 32.29 6.67
C LEU A 219 34.23 32.14 6.77
N VAL A 220 34.99 33.16 6.37
CA VAL A 220 36.45 33.21 6.55
C VAL A 220 36.79 33.40 8.03
N ALA A 221 36.13 34.33 8.72
CA ALA A 221 36.32 34.55 10.16
C ALA A 221 35.97 33.30 10.99
N ASP A 222 34.93 32.58 10.60
CA ASP A 222 34.50 31.32 11.24
C ASP A 222 35.41 30.13 10.86
N GLY A 223 36.43 30.33 10.01
CA GLY A 223 37.34 29.27 9.57
C GLY A 223 36.69 28.20 8.67
N ILE A 224 35.47 28.46 8.18
CA ILE A 224 34.71 27.60 7.26
C ILE A 224 35.23 27.75 5.82
N VAL A 225 35.72 28.93 5.45
CA VAL A 225 36.40 29.17 4.17
C VAL A 225 37.90 29.35 4.42
N ALA A 226 38.70 28.59 3.70
CA ALA A 226 40.16 28.67 3.74
C ALA A 226 40.77 28.18 2.42
N ILE A 227 42.05 28.46 2.21
CA ILE A 227 42.80 27.90 1.08
C ILE A 227 43.22 26.46 1.47
N PRO A 228 42.85 25.43 0.69
CA PRO A 228 43.31 24.07 0.97
C PRO A 228 44.84 23.97 0.97
N PRO A 229 45.48 23.09 1.78
CA PRO A 229 46.96 23.01 1.87
C PRO A 229 47.70 22.80 0.54
N LYS A 230 47.04 22.17 -0.45
CA LYS A 230 47.56 21.93 -1.80
C LYS A 230 46.77 22.70 -2.89
N GLY A 231 45.98 23.69 -2.49
CA GLY A 231 45.14 24.49 -3.38
C GLY A 231 45.64 25.92 -3.50
N SER A 232 45.17 26.61 -4.55
CA SER A 232 45.43 28.04 -4.77
C SER A 232 44.15 28.89 -4.76
N VAL A 233 42.99 28.25 -4.54
CA VAL A 233 41.68 28.89 -4.56
C VAL A 233 40.97 28.61 -3.23
N PRO A 234 40.38 29.63 -2.57
CA PRO A 234 39.54 29.44 -1.40
C PRO A 234 38.43 28.41 -1.62
N ALA A 235 38.28 27.51 -0.66
CA ALA A 235 37.30 26.44 -0.68
C ALA A 235 36.54 26.39 0.64
N LEU A 236 35.37 25.75 0.60
CA LEU A 236 34.51 25.59 1.76
C LEU A 236 34.83 24.29 2.49
N LYS A 237 34.95 24.33 3.82
CA LYS A 237 34.93 23.13 4.66
C LYS A 237 33.48 22.67 4.85
N ARG A 238 33.15 21.50 4.32
CA ARG A 238 31.88 20.81 4.57
C ARG A 238 32.12 19.77 5.66
N TYR A 239 31.64 20.04 6.87
CA TYR A 239 31.78 19.12 7.99
C TYR A 239 30.79 17.96 7.89
N LEU A 240 31.24 16.78 8.29
CA LEU A 240 30.45 15.55 8.27
C LEU A 240 29.29 15.61 9.27
N ASP A 241 29.55 16.12 10.47
CA ASP A 241 28.58 16.25 11.55
C ASP A 241 27.45 17.25 11.25
N ALA A 242 27.70 18.21 10.36
CA ALA A 242 26.71 19.15 9.85
C ALA A 242 25.98 18.65 8.59
N SER A 243 26.36 17.47 8.05
CA SER A 243 25.74 16.90 6.85
C SER A 243 24.35 16.37 7.17
N LYS A 244 23.36 16.75 6.35
CA LYS A 244 22.02 16.16 6.40
C LYS A 244 21.95 14.80 5.69
N GLY A 245 22.99 14.41 4.96
CA GLY A 245 23.01 13.24 4.08
C GLY A 245 22.93 13.58 2.60
N LEU A 246 22.66 12.58 1.76
CA LEU A 246 22.38 12.77 0.34
C LEU A 246 20.89 13.05 0.15
N PRO A 247 20.50 14.10 -0.59
CA PRO A 247 19.11 14.27 -0.99
C PRO A 247 18.61 13.03 -1.72
N VAL A 248 17.41 12.57 -1.38
CA VAL A 248 16.78 11.41 -2.03
C VAL A 248 16.58 11.71 -3.53
N GLY A 249 17.07 10.82 -4.38
CA GLY A 249 16.92 10.90 -5.83
C GLY A 249 15.63 10.26 -6.34
N SER A 250 15.50 10.14 -7.67
CA SER A 250 14.35 9.47 -8.32
C SER A 250 14.49 7.96 -8.45
N VAL A 251 15.65 7.38 -8.11
CA VAL A 251 15.85 5.93 -8.05
C VAL A 251 15.84 5.52 -6.59
N TRP A 252 14.85 4.72 -6.21
CA TRP A 252 14.66 4.22 -4.84
C TRP A 252 14.99 2.73 -4.82
N ASP A 253 16.16 2.39 -4.29
CA ASP A 253 16.67 1.03 -4.16
C ASP A 253 16.91 0.59 -2.70
N ASP A 254 16.54 1.46 -1.75
CA ASP A 254 16.66 1.27 -0.31
C ASP A 254 15.34 0.86 0.39
N ILE A 255 14.23 0.85 -0.36
CA ILE A 255 12.93 0.41 0.14
C ILE A 255 12.57 -0.93 -0.49
N PHE A 256 12.48 -1.98 0.31
CA PHE A 256 12.20 -3.34 -0.15
C PHE A 256 10.69 -3.66 -0.09
N PRO A 257 10.17 -4.55 -0.94
CA PRO A 257 8.79 -5.01 -0.86
C PRO A 257 8.53 -5.74 0.47
N VAL A 258 7.26 -5.80 0.86
CA VAL A 258 6.84 -6.56 2.04
C VAL A 258 7.08 -8.05 1.80
N ASN A 259 7.98 -8.65 2.58
CA ASN A 259 8.18 -10.10 2.57
C ASN A 259 7.22 -10.79 3.56
N SER A 260 7.06 -12.11 3.44
CA SER A 260 6.12 -12.90 4.24
C SER A 260 6.43 -12.92 5.75
N GLN A 261 7.65 -12.57 6.16
CA GLN A 261 8.09 -12.52 7.56
C GLN A 261 8.02 -11.09 8.14
N ALA A 262 7.69 -10.09 7.33
CA ALA A 262 7.66 -8.71 7.77
C ALA A 262 6.54 -8.52 8.80
N LYS A 263 6.82 -7.82 9.90
CA LYS A 263 5.81 -7.52 10.94
C LYS A 263 4.60 -6.76 10.41
N GLU A 264 4.78 -6.02 9.31
CA GLU A 264 3.70 -5.29 8.66
C GLU A 264 2.89 -6.13 7.67
N ALA A 265 3.30 -7.38 7.37
CA ALA A 265 2.66 -8.22 6.38
C ALA A 265 1.26 -8.64 6.83
N LEU A 266 0.26 -8.33 5.99
CA LEU A 266 -1.13 -8.70 6.21
C LEU A 266 -1.52 -9.97 5.45
N GLY A 267 -0.65 -10.41 4.52
CA GLY A 267 -0.94 -11.43 3.51
C GLY A 267 -1.67 -10.90 2.28
N TYR A 268 -1.93 -9.58 2.21
CA TYR A 268 -2.53 -8.96 1.02
C TYR A 268 -1.52 -8.96 -0.16
N PRO A 269 -1.90 -9.46 -1.36
CA PRO A 269 -0.97 -9.89 -2.42
C PRO A 269 -0.21 -8.77 -3.08
N THR A 270 -0.70 -7.55 -2.92
CA THR A 270 -0.16 -6.34 -3.53
C THR A 270 0.14 -5.28 -2.48
N GLN A 271 0.29 -5.69 -1.20
CA GLN A 271 0.60 -4.76 -0.13
C GLN A 271 1.92 -4.03 -0.42
N LYS A 272 1.82 -2.71 -0.59
CA LYS A 272 2.99 -1.84 -0.64
C LYS A 272 3.58 -1.66 0.78
N PRO A 273 4.91 -1.54 0.92
CA PRO A 273 5.58 -1.38 2.20
C PRO A 273 5.34 0.01 2.78
N LEU A 274 5.13 0.12 4.11
CA LEU A 274 4.90 1.41 4.76
C LEU A 274 5.99 2.47 4.46
N PRO A 275 7.30 2.15 4.48
CA PRO A 275 8.35 3.13 4.16
C PRO A 275 8.21 3.80 2.79
N LEU A 276 7.65 3.09 1.79
CA LEU A 276 7.40 3.66 0.46
C LEU A 276 6.39 4.80 0.53
N LEU A 277 5.26 4.56 1.20
CA LEU A 277 4.20 5.53 1.33
C LEU A 277 4.60 6.64 2.31
N GLU A 278 5.30 6.33 3.40
CA GLU A 278 5.84 7.33 4.31
C GLU A 278 6.78 8.29 3.58
N ARG A 279 7.64 7.80 2.68
CA ARG A 279 8.49 8.65 1.84
C ARG A 279 7.67 9.55 0.93
N VAL A 280 6.66 9.03 0.24
CA VAL A 280 5.78 9.84 -0.61
C VAL A 280 5.09 10.94 0.20
N LEU A 281 4.48 10.58 1.33
CA LEU A 281 3.69 11.49 2.16
C LEU A 281 4.56 12.54 2.86
N LEU A 282 5.76 12.17 3.33
CA LEU A 282 6.68 13.12 3.96
C LEU A 282 7.19 14.15 2.94
N THR A 283 7.45 13.75 1.69
CA THR A 283 7.93 14.66 0.63
C THR A 283 6.86 15.67 0.24
N SER A 284 5.62 15.23 0.05
CA SER A 284 4.61 16.02 -0.67
C SER A 284 3.39 16.45 0.16
N SER A 285 3.46 16.32 1.49
CA SER A 285 2.41 16.80 2.39
C SER A 285 2.97 17.16 3.77
N ASN A 286 2.19 17.91 4.55
CA ASN A 286 2.46 18.32 5.93
C ASN A 286 1.44 17.71 6.90
N GLU A 287 1.63 17.89 8.21
CA GLU A 287 0.63 17.48 9.19
C GLU A 287 -0.72 18.19 8.94
N ASN A 288 -1.83 17.47 9.11
CA ASN A 288 -3.21 17.87 8.77
C ASN A 288 -3.58 17.99 7.29
N ASP A 289 -2.64 17.91 6.35
CA ASP A 289 -2.98 17.84 4.93
C ASP A 289 -3.87 16.63 4.64
N ILE A 290 -4.72 16.75 3.62
CA ILE A 290 -5.67 15.71 3.23
C ILE A 290 -5.03 14.81 2.17
N VAL A 291 -4.89 13.53 2.51
CA VAL A 291 -4.40 12.47 1.62
C VAL A 291 -5.56 11.65 1.07
N LEU A 292 -5.64 11.47 -0.24
CA LEU A 292 -6.63 10.60 -0.88
C LEU A 292 -5.93 9.38 -1.49
N ASP A 293 -6.47 8.20 -1.20
CA ASP A 293 -6.18 6.97 -1.94
C ASP A 293 -7.48 6.37 -2.46
N ALA A 294 -7.67 6.47 -3.77
CA ALA A 294 -8.88 6.02 -4.47
C ALA A 294 -8.81 4.55 -4.94
N PHE A 295 -7.72 3.85 -4.63
CA PHE A 295 -7.49 2.43 -4.91
C PHE A 295 -6.86 1.78 -3.68
N CYS A 296 -7.45 2.03 -2.51
CA CYS A 296 -6.70 1.93 -1.26
C CYS A 296 -6.37 0.50 -0.80
N GLY A 297 -7.08 -0.53 -1.29
CA GLY A 297 -6.80 -1.93 -1.00
C GLY A 297 -6.67 -2.20 0.50
N CYS A 298 -5.50 -2.69 0.93
CA CYS A 298 -5.21 -2.93 2.35
C CYS A 298 -4.88 -1.67 3.18
N GLY A 299 -5.02 -0.49 2.60
CA GLY A 299 -4.95 0.80 3.27
C GLY A 299 -3.54 1.25 3.66
N THR A 300 -2.47 0.84 2.97
CA THR A 300 -1.11 1.24 3.37
C THR A 300 -0.91 2.76 3.34
N ALA A 301 -1.37 3.45 2.29
CA ALA A 301 -1.25 4.92 2.22
C ALA A 301 -2.06 5.59 3.34
N ILE A 302 -3.25 5.07 3.63
CA ILE A 302 -4.13 5.56 4.70
C ILE A 302 -3.52 5.37 6.09
N VAL A 303 -2.91 4.21 6.36
CA VAL A 303 -2.21 3.93 7.61
C VAL A 303 -0.98 4.82 7.77
N ALA A 304 -0.20 5.01 6.71
CA ALA A 304 0.93 5.94 6.71
C ALA A 304 0.46 7.38 6.99
N ALA A 305 -0.60 7.84 6.32
CA ALA A 305 -1.21 9.15 6.55
C ALA A 305 -1.61 9.33 8.02
N GLN A 306 -2.31 8.35 8.60
CA GLN A 306 -2.73 8.38 9.99
C GLN A 306 -1.55 8.47 10.96
N LYS A 307 -0.52 7.63 10.78
CA LYS A 307 0.69 7.63 11.63
C LYS A 307 1.44 8.95 11.55
N LEU A 308 1.48 9.53 10.35
CA LEU A 308 2.13 10.79 10.06
C LEU A 308 1.23 12.01 10.37
N LYS A 309 0.08 11.82 11.01
CA LYS A 309 -0.87 12.88 11.41
C LYS A 309 -1.46 13.71 10.27
N ARG A 310 -1.63 13.10 9.09
CA ARG A 310 -2.43 13.64 7.99
C ARG A 310 -3.90 13.28 8.18
N GLN A 311 -4.79 14.06 7.57
CA GLN A 311 -6.16 13.63 7.31
C GLN A 311 -6.17 12.72 6.08
N TRP A 312 -7.19 11.88 5.95
CA TRP A 312 -7.21 10.93 4.85
C TRP A 312 -8.61 10.55 4.39
N ILE A 313 -8.72 10.13 3.13
CA ILE A 313 -9.91 9.54 2.53
C ILE A 313 -9.46 8.30 1.78
N GLY A 314 -10.04 7.14 2.12
CA GLY A 314 -9.79 5.88 1.42
C GLY A 314 -11.02 5.45 0.64
N ILE A 315 -10.85 5.00 -0.60
CA ILE A 315 -11.94 4.46 -1.42
C ILE A 315 -11.51 3.10 -1.96
N ASP A 316 -12.37 2.10 -1.81
CA ASP A 316 -12.20 0.81 -2.47
C ASP A 316 -13.55 0.19 -2.81
N ILE A 317 -13.62 -0.49 -3.96
CA ILE A 317 -14.85 -1.19 -4.37
C ILE A 317 -15.09 -2.46 -3.55
N SER A 318 -14.03 -3.06 -3.02
CA SER A 318 -14.07 -4.31 -2.27
C SER A 318 -14.45 -4.06 -0.80
N PRO A 319 -15.59 -4.60 -0.34
CA PRO A 319 -15.96 -4.53 1.08
C PRO A 319 -14.93 -5.22 1.98
N THR A 320 -14.29 -6.28 1.45
CA THR A 320 -13.20 -6.97 2.14
C THR A 320 -12.03 -6.02 2.37
N ALA A 321 -11.56 -5.32 1.33
CA ALA A 321 -10.45 -4.39 1.43
C ALA A 321 -10.75 -3.29 2.47
N CYS A 322 -11.98 -2.76 2.44
CA CYS A 322 -12.46 -1.79 3.42
C CYS A 322 -12.39 -2.32 4.86
N ARG A 323 -12.86 -3.55 5.11
CA ARG A 323 -12.82 -4.18 6.45
C ARG A 323 -11.39 -4.49 6.90
N VAL A 324 -10.53 -4.96 6.00
CA VAL A 324 -9.10 -5.16 6.26
C VAL A 324 -8.44 -3.86 6.72
N MET A 325 -8.68 -2.78 5.98
CA MET A 325 -8.15 -1.46 6.31
C MET A 325 -8.70 -0.96 7.65
N ALA A 326 -10.01 -1.12 7.90
CA ALA A 326 -10.64 -0.74 9.16
C ALA A 326 -10.02 -1.49 10.35
N LYS A 327 -9.83 -2.82 10.25
CA LYS A 327 -9.14 -3.62 11.27
C LYS A 327 -7.72 -3.11 11.54
N ARG A 328 -6.97 -2.78 10.49
CA ARG A 328 -5.60 -2.26 10.61
C ARG A 328 -5.54 -0.91 11.30
N LEU A 329 -6.53 -0.04 11.08
CA LEU A 329 -6.63 1.24 11.77
C LEU A 329 -7.00 1.08 13.25
N LYS A 330 -7.90 0.13 13.56
CA LYS A 330 -8.31 -0.20 14.94
C LYS A 330 -7.20 -0.83 15.78
N ASP A 331 -6.30 -1.60 15.14
CA ASP A 331 -5.25 -2.31 15.86
C ASP A 331 -4.39 -1.36 16.71
N LYS A 332 -4.35 -1.65 18.01
CA LYS A 332 -3.60 -0.88 19.02
C LYS A 332 -2.10 -0.82 18.74
N LYS A 333 -1.56 -1.82 18.03
CA LYS A 333 -0.14 -1.89 17.64
C LYS A 333 0.17 -1.09 16.37
N VAL A 334 -0.86 -0.64 15.65
CA VAL A 334 -0.70 0.05 14.36
C VAL A 334 -1.09 1.52 14.46
N CYS A 335 -2.38 1.81 14.67
CA CYS A 335 -2.90 3.19 14.73
C CYS A 335 -3.75 3.47 15.96
N ALA A 336 -4.33 2.44 16.61
CA ALA A 336 -5.23 2.57 17.75
C ALA A 336 -6.38 3.56 17.52
N LEU A 337 -6.86 3.68 16.27
CA LEU A 337 -7.92 4.60 15.89
C LEU A 337 -9.26 3.85 15.86
N PRO A 338 -10.23 4.19 16.72
CA PRO A 338 -11.50 3.47 16.79
C PRO A 338 -12.43 3.79 15.61
N GLU A 339 -13.16 2.77 15.13
CA GLU A 339 -14.29 2.93 14.21
C GLU A 339 -15.54 3.27 15.02
N ASN A 340 -15.94 4.53 15.06
CA ASN A 340 -17.08 4.98 15.86
C ASN A 340 -17.52 6.38 15.41
N GLU A 341 -18.82 6.56 15.22
CA GLU A 341 -19.44 7.79 14.71
C GLU A 341 -19.17 9.00 15.63
N ASP A 342 -19.44 8.86 16.94
CA ASP A 342 -19.29 9.95 17.91
C ASP A 342 -17.83 10.38 18.06
N LEU A 343 -16.92 9.40 18.11
CA LEU A 343 -15.49 9.65 18.18
C LEU A 343 -14.98 10.24 16.87
N TRP A 344 -15.48 9.80 15.73
CA TRP A 344 -15.13 10.37 14.42
C TRP A 344 -15.57 11.84 14.33
N ALA A 345 -16.78 12.17 14.75
CA ALA A 345 -17.32 13.54 14.73
C ALA A 345 -16.45 14.54 15.51
N ILE A 346 -15.81 14.10 16.60
CA ILE A 346 -14.86 14.91 17.39
C ILE A 346 -13.40 14.73 16.96
N GLY A 347 -13.14 14.10 15.82
CA GLY A 347 -11.81 13.90 15.26
C GLY A 347 -10.95 12.92 16.07
N ARG A 348 -11.53 11.92 16.73
CA ARG A 348 -10.86 10.87 17.52
C ARG A 348 -11.12 9.45 17.02
N GLY A 349 -11.92 9.29 15.98
CA GLY A 349 -12.20 8.02 15.33
C GLY A 349 -12.15 8.12 13.81
N PHE A 350 -12.57 7.05 13.15
CA PHE A 350 -12.87 6.98 11.73
C PHE A 350 -14.20 6.27 11.51
N ILE A 351 -14.70 6.31 10.28
CA ILE A 351 -15.94 5.66 9.86
C ILE A 351 -15.76 4.94 8.53
N VAL A 352 -16.55 3.88 8.33
CA VAL A 352 -16.72 3.23 7.03
C VAL A 352 -18.12 3.55 6.52
N ARG A 353 -18.22 3.97 5.26
CA ARG A 353 -19.46 4.34 4.57
C ARG A 353 -19.71 3.43 3.38
N ASP A 354 -20.98 3.37 2.97
CA ASP A 354 -21.43 2.71 1.74
C ASP A 354 -21.08 1.22 1.63
N LEU A 355 -20.86 0.53 2.75
CA LEU A 355 -20.67 -0.92 2.77
C LEU A 355 -21.90 -1.60 2.12
N PRO A 356 -21.73 -2.31 0.99
CA PRO A 356 -22.85 -2.58 0.11
C PRO A 356 -23.81 -3.68 0.59
N TRP A 357 -23.61 -4.29 1.76
CA TRP A 357 -24.24 -5.56 2.12
C TRP A 357 -24.81 -5.50 3.54
N THR A 358 -26.07 -5.10 3.65
CA THR A 358 -26.87 -5.38 4.85
C THR A 358 -27.35 -6.83 4.79
N GLU A 359 -27.71 -7.44 5.93
CA GLU A 359 -28.32 -8.78 5.91
C GLU A 359 -29.50 -8.86 4.94
N LYS A 360 -30.34 -7.82 4.91
CA LYS A 360 -31.49 -7.73 3.99
C LYS A 360 -31.05 -7.86 2.54
N LYS A 361 -30.02 -7.12 2.13
CA LYS A 361 -29.50 -7.16 0.75
C LYS A 361 -28.82 -8.49 0.45
N LEU A 362 -28.16 -9.10 1.43
CA LEU A 362 -27.57 -10.44 1.31
C LEU A 362 -28.61 -11.55 1.09
N ARG A 363 -29.80 -11.43 1.69
CA ARG A 363 -30.91 -12.38 1.47
C ARG A 363 -31.47 -12.30 0.05
N GLU A 364 -31.42 -11.12 -0.57
CA GLU A 364 -32.00 -10.85 -1.90
C GLU A 364 -31.06 -11.22 -3.06
N LEU A 365 -29.79 -11.53 -2.78
CA LEU A 365 -28.84 -11.87 -3.84
C LEU A 365 -29.16 -13.20 -4.52
N PRO A 366 -28.78 -13.37 -5.79
CA PRO A 366 -28.74 -14.68 -6.41
C PRO A 366 -27.90 -15.66 -5.57
N PRO A 367 -28.34 -16.92 -5.37
CA PRO A 367 -27.65 -17.89 -4.51
C PRO A 367 -26.16 -18.05 -4.80
N PHE A 368 -25.79 -18.01 -6.09
CA PHE A 368 -24.40 -18.08 -6.53
C PHE A 368 -23.57 -16.85 -6.12
N GLU A 369 -24.16 -15.66 -6.12
CA GLU A 369 -23.49 -14.43 -5.71
C GLU A 369 -23.34 -14.34 -4.19
N PHE A 370 -24.34 -14.79 -3.45
CA PHE A 370 -24.27 -14.93 -2.00
C PHE A 370 -23.22 -15.97 -1.57
N GLU A 371 -23.17 -17.11 -2.26
CA GLU A 371 -22.13 -18.13 -2.07
C GLU A 371 -20.74 -17.55 -2.30
N ASN A 372 -20.53 -16.88 -3.44
CA ASN A 372 -19.26 -16.22 -3.74
C ASN A 372 -18.90 -15.21 -2.65
N TRP A 373 -19.87 -14.41 -2.19
CA TRP A 373 -19.64 -13.46 -1.12
C TRP A 373 -19.23 -14.14 0.17
N ALA A 374 -19.88 -15.22 0.60
CA ALA A 374 -19.58 -15.87 1.88
C ALA A 374 -18.24 -16.61 1.84
N VAL A 375 -17.96 -17.30 0.72
CA VAL A 375 -16.66 -17.94 0.46
C VAL A 375 -15.57 -16.88 0.47
N ILE A 376 -15.76 -15.79 -0.27
CA ILE A 376 -14.83 -14.67 -0.26
C ILE A 376 -14.77 -14.08 1.14
N ALA A 377 -15.85 -13.79 1.86
CA ALA A 377 -15.81 -13.08 3.14
C ALA A 377 -14.93 -13.81 4.17
N LEU A 378 -15.04 -15.13 4.22
CA LEU A 378 -14.24 -15.98 5.10
C LEU A 378 -12.87 -16.34 4.53
N GLY A 379 -12.67 -16.08 3.23
CA GLY A 379 -11.44 -16.07 2.45
C GLY A 379 -11.13 -17.30 1.61
N GLY A 380 -12.09 -18.19 1.47
CA GLY A 380 -11.93 -19.45 0.78
C GLY A 380 -11.66 -19.27 -0.72
N ARG A 381 -11.07 -20.31 -1.30
CA ARG A 381 -10.98 -20.49 -2.76
C ARG A 381 -12.26 -21.14 -3.26
N LYS A 382 -12.77 -20.64 -4.37
CA LYS A 382 -13.86 -21.30 -5.11
C LYS A 382 -13.35 -22.51 -5.90
N ASN A 383 -14.20 -23.51 -6.10
CA ASN A 383 -13.95 -24.60 -7.03
C ASN A 383 -14.03 -24.13 -8.50
N LYS A 384 -13.05 -24.51 -9.34
CA LYS A 384 -13.00 -24.12 -10.78
C LYS A 384 -14.11 -24.73 -11.64
N ALA A 385 -14.79 -25.77 -11.16
CA ALA A 385 -15.96 -26.37 -11.79
C ALA A 385 -16.97 -26.78 -10.70
N GLN A 386 -18.25 -26.42 -10.85
CA GLN A 386 -19.33 -26.83 -9.94
C GLN A 386 -19.70 -28.33 -10.09
N VAL A 387 -19.05 -29.05 -11.00
CA VAL A 387 -19.34 -30.45 -11.32
C VAL A 387 -18.25 -31.34 -10.70
N GLY A 388 -18.52 -31.89 -9.52
CA GLY A 388 -17.67 -32.92 -8.90
C GLY A 388 -17.74 -33.01 -7.37
N ASP A 389 -17.90 -31.87 -6.68
CA ASP A 389 -17.59 -31.80 -5.25
C ASP A 389 -18.78 -31.99 -4.30
N LYS A 390 -19.94 -32.46 -4.79
CA LYS A 390 -21.21 -32.80 -4.07
C LYS A 390 -21.33 -32.18 -2.64
N GLY A 391 -21.38 -30.85 -2.51
CA GLY A 391 -21.65 -30.16 -1.23
C GLY A 391 -20.50 -29.39 -0.58
N ILE A 392 -19.36 -29.16 -1.24
CA ILE A 392 -18.34 -28.19 -0.79
C ILE A 392 -18.36 -26.99 -1.73
N ASP A 393 -18.64 -25.81 -1.21
CA ASP A 393 -18.80 -24.56 -1.97
C ASP A 393 -17.49 -23.74 -2.01
N GLY A 394 -16.62 -23.91 -1.01
CA GLY A 394 -15.31 -23.27 -0.95
C GLY A 394 -14.28 -24.07 -0.14
N ARG A 395 -13.00 -23.72 -0.29
CA ARG A 395 -11.88 -24.37 0.41
C ARG A 395 -10.93 -23.35 1.03
N ILE A 396 -10.66 -23.49 2.33
CA ILE A 396 -9.70 -22.68 3.09
C ILE A 396 -8.42 -23.51 3.27
N PHE A 397 -7.23 -22.94 3.05
CA PHE A 397 -5.98 -23.70 3.17
C PHE A 397 -5.19 -23.24 4.41
N PRO A 398 -5.01 -24.08 5.44
CA PRO A 398 -4.24 -23.72 6.63
C PRO A 398 -2.73 -23.58 6.35
N VAL A 399 -2.04 -22.71 7.11
CA VAL A 399 -0.59 -22.46 6.95
C VAL A 399 0.27 -23.71 7.19
N SER A 400 -0.13 -24.57 8.13
CA SER A 400 0.66 -25.71 8.64
C SER A 400 0.79 -26.90 7.67
N ALA A 401 0.08 -26.89 6.54
CA ALA A 401 0.20 -27.93 5.52
C ALA A 401 1.52 -27.86 4.71
N LEU A 402 2.32 -26.79 4.90
CA LEU A 402 3.57 -26.53 4.18
C LEU A 402 4.84 -26.90 4.95
N ASP A 403 4.77 -27.20 6.25
CA ASP A 403 5.96 -27.27 7.12
C ASP A 403 6.69 -28.62 7.11
N ASN A 404 6.18 -29.65 6.42
CA ASN A 404 6.75 -31.01 6.46
C ASN A 404 7.23 -31.59 5.12
N VAL A 405 7.64 -30.76 4.16
CA VAL A 405 8.28 -31.29 2.93
C VAL A 405 9.77 -30.96 2.93
N ARG A 406 10.58 -31.93 3.41
CA ARG A 406 11.97 -32.03 2.97
C ARG A 406 11.95 -32.29 1.48
N VAL A 407 12.48 -31.35 0.70
CA VAL A 407 12.57 -31.43 -0.76
C VAL A 407 13.65 -32.44 -1.14
N ALA A 408 13.30 -33.72 -1.10
CA ALA A 408 14.02 -34.78 -1.79
C ALA A 408 13.01 -35.89 -2.10
N GLU A 409 12.71 -36.05 -3.40
CA GLU A 409 12.01 -37.20 -3.99
C GLU A 409 10.54 -37.44 -3.60
N ALA A 410 9.64 -36.52 -3.95
CA ALA A 410 8.20 -36.82 -4.02
C ALA A 410 7.69 -36.62 -5.45
N SER A 411 7.14 -37.70 -6.02
CA SER A 411 6.44 -37.68 -7.30
C SER A 411 5.21 -36.77 -7.24
N GLU A 412 4.80 -36.28 -8.41
CA GLU A 412 3.74 -35.28 -8.66
C GLU A 412 2.30 -35.71 -8.22
N LEU A 413 2.15 -36.79 -7.44
CA LEU A 413 0.87 -37.47 -7.18
C LEU A 413 0.55 -37.78 -5.70
N ALA A 414 1.29 -37.26 -4.72
CA ALA A 414 1.09 -37.62 -3.31
C ALA A 414 1.11 -36.46 -2.28
N LEU A 415 0.75 -35.24 -2.69
CA LEU A 415 0.40 -34.18 -1.73
C LEU A 415 -1.12 -34.12 -1.62
N GLU A 416 -1.73 -34.83 -0.66
CA GLU A 416 -3.11 -34.53 -0.24
C GLU A 416 -3.07 -33.13 0.39
N GLU A 417 -3.35 -32.07 -0.38
CA GLU A 417 -3.41 -30.69 0.12
C GLU A 417 -4.45 -30.62 1.24
N ARG A 418 -4.02 -30.53 2.50
CA ARG A 418 -4.91 -30.39 3.66
C ARG A 418 -5.65 -29.05 3.56
N PHE A 419 -6.99 -29.09 3.51
CA PHE A 419 -7.84 -27.90 3.43
C PHE A 419 -9.04 -28.02 4.39
N TYR A 420 -9.61 -26.88 4.78
CA TYR A 420 -10.88 -26.81 5.52
C TYR A 420 -12.03 -26.58 4.53
N ALA A 421 -13.05 -27.41 4.64
CA ALA A 421 -14.21 -27.34 3.76
C ALA A 421 -15.10 -26.15 4.13
N MET A 422 -15.73 -25.52 3.14
CA MET A 422 -16.79 -24.55 3.36
C MET A 422 -18.07 -25.00 2.70
N GLN A 423 -19.18 -24.83 3.40
CA GLN A 423 -20.52 -24.92 2.81
C GLN A 423 -21.31 -23.67 3.17
N VAL A 424 -21.95 -23.07 2.17
CA VAL A 424 -22.73 -21.85 2.28
C VAL A 424 -24.18 -22.17 1.93
N LYS A 425 -25.10 -21.76 2.80
CA LYS A 425 -26.53 -21.87 2.56
C LYS A 425 -27.19 -20.51 2.73
N GLN A 426 -27.73 -19.99 1.65
CA GLN A 426 -28.56 -18.78 1.67
C GLN A 426 -29.97 -19.12 2.19
N LYS A 427 -30.10 -19.35 3.49
CA LYS A 427 -31.38 -19.67 4.14
C LYS A 427 -31.47 -18.98 5.49
N ASP A 428 -32.69 -18.64 5.87
CA ASP A 428 -32.93 -17.95 7.13
C ASP A 428 -32.46 -18.75 8.33
N LYS A 429 -32.63 -20.09 8.30
CA LYS A 429 -32.25 -20.98 9.40
C LYS A 429 -31.76 -22.33 8.88
N ALA A 430 -30.56 -22.73 9.26
CA ALA A 430 -30.01 -24.05 8.99
C ALA A 430 -30.53 -25.12 9.93
N GLY A 431 -30.96 -26.26 9.37
CA GLY A 431 -31.43 -27.41 10.12
C GLY A 431 -30.39 -28.53 10.18
N ARG A 432 -30.68 -29.54 11.01
CA ARG A 432 -29.89 -30.78 11.09
C ARG A 432 -29.60 -31.44 9.72
N PRO A 433 -30.56 -31.58 8.78
CA PRO A 433 -30.28 -32.24 7.49
C PRO A 433 -29.17 -31.57 6.68
N ASP A 434 -29.00 -30.26 6.84
CA ASP A 434 -27.95 -29.53 6.15
C ASP A 434 -26.57 -29.79 6.77
N ILE A 435 -26.51 -29.91 8.10
CA ILE A 435 -25.29 -30.30 8.81
C ILE A 435 -24.92 -31.74 8.45
N ASP A 436 -25.89 -32.67 8.44
CA ASP A 436 -25.67 -34.07 8.04
C ASP A 436 -25.07 -34.18 6.62
N ALA A 437 -25.56 -33.35 5.69
CA ALA A 437 -25.03 -33.28 4.34
C ALA A 437 -23.60 -32.73 4.31
N PHE A 438 -23.30 -31.72 5.13
CA PHE A 438 -21.95 -31.17 5.25
C PHE A 438 -20.98 -32.15 5.90
N GLU A 439 -21.39 -32.88 6.94
CA GLU A 439 -20.60 -33.97 7.53
C GLU A 439 -20.23 -35.01 6.49
N THR A 440 -21.19 -35.43 5.66
CA THR A 440 -20.96 -36.38 4.59
C THR A 440 -19.92 -35.84 3.58
N ALA A 441 -20.01 -34.55 3.24
CA ALA A 441 -19.05 -33.89 2.38
C ALA A 441 -17.64 -33.84 3.01
N MET A 442 -17.54 -33.49 4.29
CA MET A 442 -16.29 -33.47 5.05
C MET A 442 -15.67 -34.87 5.22
N ARG A 443 -16.48 -35.91 5.50
CA ARG A 443 -16.04 -37.31 5.57
C ARG A 443 -15.37 -37.73 4.28
N ARG A 444 -16.04 -37.48 3.15
CA ARG A 444 -15.52 -37.81 1.81
C ARG A 444 -14.27 -37.02 1.45
N ALA A 445 -14.22 -35.74 1.78
CA ALA A 445 -13.06 -34.88 1.53
C ALA A 445 -11.93 -35.08 2.55
N LYS A 446 -12.12 -35.94 3.56
CA LYS A 446 -11.19 -36.15 4.68
C LYS A 446 -10.77 -34.86 5.40
N CYS A 447 -11.67 -33.87 5.48
CA CYS A 447 -11.41 -32.60 6.17
C CYS A 447 -11.63 -32.73 7.69
N GLU A 448 -10.69 -32.22 8.48
CA GLU A 448 -10.77 -32.20 9.95
C GLU A 448 -11.50 -30.98 10.51
N LYS A 449 -11.52 -29.87 9.75
CA LYS A 449 -12.22 -28.64 10.11
C LYS A 449 -13.02 -28.15 8.91
N GLY A 450 -14.19 -27.56 9.18
CA GLY A 450 -15.05 -26.96 8.17
C GLY A 450 -15.82 -25.75 8.70
N PHE A 451 -16.22 -24.88 7.79
CA PHE A 451 -17.00 -23.68 8.08
C PHE A 451 -18.36 -23.82 7.40
N PHE A 452 -19.41 -23.64 8.18
CA PHE A 452 -20.77 -23.65 7.67
C PHE A 452 -21.31 -22.23 7.77
N VAL A 453 -21.86 -21.67 6.69
CA VAL A 453 -22.43 -20.32 6.67
C VAL A 453 -23.93 -20.35 6.42
N SER A 454 -24.69 -19.65 7.25
CA SER A 454 -26.16 -19.48 7.17
C SER A 454 -26.58 -18.14 7.77
N PHE A 455 -27.83 -17.71 7.65
CA PHE A 455 -28.28 -16.52 8.39
C PHE A 455 -28.57 -16.82 9.87
N ASP A 456 -29.04 -18.02 10.19
CA ASP A 456 -29.27 -18.52 11.55
C ASP A 456 -29.15 -20.06 11.56
N TYR A 457 -29.19 -20.67 12.75
CA TYR A 457 -29.14 -22.11 12.98
C TYR A 457 -30.27 -22.55 13.91
N SER A 458 -30.79 -23.75 13.69
CA SER A 458 -31.70 -24.40 14.63
C SER A 458 -30.93 -25.06 15.77
N SER A 459 -31.59 -25.27 16.91
CA SER A 459 -30.95 -25.91 18.08
C SER A 459 -30.50 -27.34 17.83
N ASP A 460 -31.21 -28.08 16.98
CA ASP A 460 -30.85 -29.43 16.55
C ASP A 460 -29.63 -29.43 15.62
N ALA A 461 -29.47 -28.43 14.75
CA ALA A 461 -28.26 -28.28 13.93
C ALA A 461 -27.01 -28.07 14.80
N LEU A 462 -27.10 -27.19 15.81
CA LEU A 462 -25.99 -26.95 16.75
C LEU A 462 -25.65 -28.18 17.59
N ARG A 463 -26.66 -28.94 18.04
CA ARG A 463 -26.43 -30.21 18.75
C ARG A 463 -25.77 -31.26 17.86
N GLU A 464 -26.09 -31.31 16.57
CA GLU A 464 -25.45 -32.25 15.65
C GLU A 464 -23.98 -31.87 15.41
N ILE A 465 -23.66 -30.57 15.27
CA ILE A 465 -22.27 -30.09 15.21
C ILE A 465 -21.47 -30.57 16.45
N ASP A 466 -22.02 -30.39 17.65
CA ASP A 466 -21.38 -30.86 18.89
C ASP A 466 -21.20 -32.38 18.93
N ARG A 467 -22.19 -33.12 18.40
CA ARG A 467 -22.15 -34.58 18.30
C ARG A 467 -21.07 -35.05 17.33
N PHE A 468 -20.96 -34.43 16.16
CA PHE A 468 -19.93 -34.74 15.16
C PHE A 468 -18.52 -34.54 15.72
N PHE A 469 -18.31 -33.48 16.50
CA PHE A 469 -17.04 -33.28 17.21
C PHE A 469 -16.77 -34.38 18.23
N ARG A 470 -17.75 -34.79 19.04
CA ARG A 470 -17.57 -35.84 20.06
C ARG A 470 -17.32 -37.23 19.47
N GLU A 471 -18.01 -37.56 18.38
CA GLU A 471 -17.92 -38.88 17.75
C GLU A 471 -16.68 -39.01 16.84
N GLU A 472 -16.37 -37.99 16.04
CA GLU A 472 -15.35 -38.07 14.99
C GLU A 472 -14.16 -37.13 15.18
N HIS A 473 -14.16 -36.29 16.21
CA HIS A 473 -13.10 -35.30 16.49
C HIS A 473 -12.88 -34.32 15.32
N ARG A 474 -13.92 -34.08 14.50
CA ARG A 474 -13.93 -33.12 13.41
C ARG A 474 -14.71 -31.88 13.81
N ILE A 475 -14.22 -30.70 13.43
CA ILE A 475 -14.76 -29.41 13.89
C ILE A 475 -15.58 -28.78 12.78
N ILE A 476 -16.85 -28.44 13.06
CA ILE A 476 -17.65 -27.54 12.22
C ILE A 476 -17.79 -26.22 12.98
N VAL A 477 -17.41 -25.11 12.35
CA VAL A 477 -17.59 -23.77 12.89
C VAL A 477 -18.84 -23.15 12.24
N PRO A 478 -19.96 -23.01 12.97
CA PRO A 478 -21.15 -22.32 12.45
C PRO A 478 -20.94 -20.80 12.52
N LEU A 479 -21.13 -20.13 11.38
CA LEU A 479 -21.00 -18.68 11.21
C LEU A 479 -22.27 -18.10 10.61
N THR A 480 -22.91 -17.21 11.36
CA THR A 480 -24.05 -16.44 10.85
C THR A 480 -23.59 -15.32 9.93
N VAL A 481 -24.44 -14.93 8.98
CA VAL A 481 -24.19 -13.74 8.15
C VAL A 481 -24.02 -12.47 9.01
N GLY A 482 -24.82 -12.33 10.07
CA GLY A 482 -24.67 -11.24 11.04
C GLY A 482 -23.28 -11.24 11.68
N GLU A 483 -22.79 -12.39 12.16
CA GLU A 483 -21.42 -12.51 12.68
C GLU A 483 -20.37 -12.14 11.63
N ILE A 484 -20.62 -12.47 10.35
CA ILE A 484 -19.74 -12.12 9.23
C ILE A 484 -19.71 -10.60 8.98
N LEU A 485 -20.84 -9.92 9.14
CA LEU A 485 -20.98 -8.48 8.93
C LEU A 485 -20.50 -7.64 10.13
N ASP A 486 -20.70 -8.15 11.35
CA ASP A 486 -20.51 -7.46 12.62
C ASP A 486 -19.13 -7.70 13.26
N GLU A 487 -18.21 -8.39 12.57
CA GLU A 487 -16.83 -8.67 13.01
C GLU A 487 -16.68 -9.49 14.31
N GLU A 488 -17.71 -10.18 14.82
CA GLU A 488 -17.56 -11.14 15.95
C GLU A 488 -16.81 -12.44 15.56
N ILE A 489 -16.54 -12.65 14.26
CA ILE A 489 -15.79 -13.79 13.70
C ILE A 489 -14.47 -14.08 14.44
N ALA A 490 -13.73 -13.04 14.84
CA ALA A 490 -12.39 -13.20 15.40
C ALA A 490 -12.35 -14.00 16.71
N LYS A 491 -13.46 -14.05 17.46
CA LYS A 491 -13.58 -14.88 18.68
C LYS A 491 -13.84 -16.36 18.39
N LYS A 492 -14.40 -16.70 17.23
CA LYS A 492 -14.73 -18.08 16.81
C LYS A 492 -13.69 -18.72 15.88
N LEU A 493 -12.85 -17.91 15.24
CA LEU A 493 -11.76 -18.40 14.37
C LEU A 493 -10.45 -18.71 15.13
N ALA A 494 -10.23 -18.08 16.29
CA ALA A 494 -9.16 -18.41 17.22
C ALA A 494 -9.45 -19.74 17.93
#